data_AF-A0A4Q5V2P5-F1
#
_entry.id   AF-A0A4Q5V2P5-F1
#
_cell.length_a   1.000
_cell.length_b   1.000
_cell.length_c   1.000
_cell.angle_alpha   90.00
_cell.angle_beta   90.00
_cell.angle_gamma   90.00
#
_symmetry.space_group_name_H-M   'P 1'
#
loop_
_entity.id
_entity.type
_entity.pdbx_description
1 polymer ?
#
loop_
_entity_poly.entity_id
_entity_poly.type
_entity_poly.pdbx_seq_one_letter_code
_entity_poly.pdbx_strand_id
1 'polypeptide(L)'
;MNKKDFKSRDVLYLSGGIVWAIASMMHPQQINDNFVEITQKDISAFRELVYNNYNGLTKPDLSKSMKADDANAAIKNINRVVKTYDQKALLAGAIWLDELIGQVNTINPSKKLIFPRFAYVGWISGYIMDRINKQYTGLAKN
;
A
#
# COMPACT_ATOMS: atom_id res chain seq x y z
N MET A 1 -14.14 9.78 18.60
CA MET A 1 -12.90 9.49 19.36
C MET A 1 -11.71 10.07 18.60
N ASN A 2 -11.20 11.24 19.01
CA ASN A 2 -10.05 11.88 18.35
C ASN A 2 -8.78 11.10 18.72
N LYS A 3 -8.34 10.17 17.87
CA LYS A 3 -7.14 9.34 18.09
C LYS A 3 -5.86 10.17 17.88
N LYS A 4 -5.60 11.11 18.79
CA LYS A 4 -4.44 12.03 18.72
C LYS A 4 -3.12 11.25 18.59
N ASP A 5 -2.99 10.16 19.33
CA ASP A 5 -1.80 9.28 19.31
C ASP A 5 -1.57 8.61 17.96
N PHE A 6 -2.63 8.34 17.19
CA PHE A 6 -2.50 7.79 15.84
C PHE A 6 -1.97 8.86 14.87
N LYS A 7 -2.50 10.08 15.01
CA LYS A 7 -2.12 11.23 14.18
C LYS A 7 -0.70 11.73 14.47
N SER A 8 -0.16 11.53 15.67
CA SER A 8 1.20 11.97 16.03
C SER A 8 2.33 10.99 15.65
N ARG A 9 2.04 9.72 15.35
CA ARG A 9 3.08 8.70 15.03
C ARG A 9 4.05 9.15 13.94
N ASP A 10 5.29 8.71 14.00
CA ASP A 10 6.28 9.00 12.94
C ASP A 10 6.15 8.09 11.72
N VAL A 11 5.60 6.89 11.92
CA VAL A 11 5.42 5.89 10.87
C VAL A 11 4.00 5.36 10.88
N LEU A 12 3.39 5.29 9.69
CA LEU A 12 2.14 4.62 9.43
C LEU A 12 2.35 3.50 8.43
N TYR A 13 2.05 2.27 8.85
CA TYR A 13 2.05 1.12 7.95
C TYR A 13 0.71 1.05 7.22
N LEU A 14 0.75 1.07 5.90
CA LEU A 14 -0.39 0.96 5.01
C LEU A 14 -0.46 -0.43 4.41
N SER A 15 -1.67 -0.96 4.27
CA SER A 15 -1.91 -2.26 3.63
C SER A 15 -3.20 -2.20 2.81
N GLY A 16 -3.38 -3.17 1.91
CA GLY A 16 -4.58 -3.28 1.08
C GLY A 16 -4.32 -3.07 -0.41
N GLY A 17 -5.38 -3.24 -1.20
CA GLY A 17 -5.31 -3.31 -2.66
C GLY A 17 -4.79 -2.04 -3.33
N ILE A 18 -5.31 -0.88 -2.93
CA ILE A 18 -4.91 0.40 -3.52
C ILE A 18 -3.44 0.74 -3.22
N VAL A 19 -2.98 0.45 -2.00
CA VAL A 19 -1.59 0.67 -1.58
C VAL A 19 -0.65 -0.22 -2.38
N TRP A 20 -1.04 -1.48 -2.59
CA TRP A 20 -0.33 -2.39 -3.49
C TRP A 20 -0.30 -1.89 -4.94
N ALA A 21 -1.41 -1.35 -5.45
CA ALA A 21 -1.46 -0.78 -6.79
C ALA A 21 -0.49 0.40 -6.95
N ILE A 22 -0.49 1.34 -6.01
CA ILE A 22 0.42 2.49 -5.99
C ILE A 22 1.87 2.04 -5.97
N ALA A 23 2.24 1.16 -5.03
CA ALA A 23 3.62 0.64 -4.96
C ALA A 23 4.04 -0.07 -6.26
N SER A 24 3.13 -0.80 -6.89
CA SER A 24 3.42 -1.57 -8.11
C SER A 24 3.62 -0.70 -9.35
N MET A 25 2.86 0.39 -9.47
CA MET A 25 2.83 1.23 -10.67
C MET A 25 3.71 2.47 -10.53
N MET A 26 3.86 3.02 -9.32
CA MET A 26 4.68 4.22 -9.05
C MET A 26 6.11 3.88 -8.65
N HIS A 27 6.34 2.71 -8.06
CA HIS A 27 7.66 2.25 -7.60
C HIS A 27 8.04 0.86 -8.14
N PRO A 28 7.93 0.60 -9.46
CA PRO A 28 8.18 -0.72 -10.03
C PRO A 28 9.61 -1.24 -9.80
N GLN A 29 10.58 -0.34 -9.66
CA GLN A 29 11.98 -0.66 -9.33
C GLN A 29 12.16 -1.31 -7.96
N GLN A 30 11.18 -1.15 -7.06
CA GLN A 30 11.21 -1.71 -5.72
C GLN A 30 10.47 -3.05 -5.64
N ILE A 31 10.34 -3.79 -6.75
CA ILE A 31 9.59 -5.05 -6.83
C ILE A 31 10.06 -6.10 -5.81
N ASN A 32 11.36 -6.08 -5.47
CA ASN A 32 11.98 -7.02 -4.53
C ASN A 32 12.02 -6.49 -3.09
N ASP A 33 11.65 -5.23 -2.86
CA ASP A 33 11.69 -4.62 -1.54
C ASP A 33 10.49 -5.09 -0.71
N ASN A 34 10.76 -5.45 0.55
CA ASN A 34 9.75 -5.84 1.53
C ASN A 34 8.93 -4.66 2.05
N PHE A 35 9.53 -3.47 2.04
CA PHE A 35 8.95 -2.23 2.53
C PHE A 35 9.14 -1.15 1.46
N VAL A 36 8.04 -0.57 1.00
CA VAL A 36 8.03 0.52 0.03
C VAL A 36 7.49 1.76 0.72
N GLU A 37 8.25 2.85 0.72
CA GLU A 37 7.73 4.13 1.21
C GLU A 37 6.84 4.75 0.12
N ILE A 38 5.64 5.17 0.50
CA ILE A 38 4.68 5.82 -0.38
C ILE A 38 4.46 7.23 0.15
N THR A 39 4.75 8.22 -0.67
CA THR A 39 4.53 9.62 -0.28
C THR A 39 3.10 10.06 -0.59
N GLN A 40 2.63 11.13 0.05
CA GLN A 40 1.36 11.74 -0.33
C GLN A 40 1.37 12.20 -1.81
N LYS A 41 2.53 12.68 -2.29
CA LYS A 41 2.73 13.03 -3.70
C LYS A 41 2.52 11.82 -4.61
N ASP A 42 2.98 10.63 -4.23
CA ASP A 42 2.75 9.41 -5.02
C ASP A 42 1.26 9.08 -5.12
N ILE A 43 0.51 9.26 -4.03
CA ILE A 43 -0.94 9.00 -4.00
C ILE A 43 -1.67 9.96 -4.93
N SER A 44 -1.40 11.26 -4.82
CA SER A 44 -2.04 12.27 -5.67
C SER A 44 -1.62 12.13 -7.14
N ALA A 45 -0.33 11.85 -7.42
CA ALA A 45 0.15 11.60 -8.78
C ALA A 45 -0.46 10.32 -9.38
N PHE A 46 -0.61 9.26 -8.60
CA PHE A 46 -1.29 8.05 -9.02
C PHE A 46 -2.76 8.33 -9.38
N ARG A 47 -3.49 9.08 -8.55
CA ARG A 47 -4.88 9.51 -8.83
C ARG A 47 -4.98 10.24 -10.16
N GLU A 48 -4.11 11.22 -10.40
CA GLU A 48 -4.03 11.98 -11.65
C GLU A 48 -3.74 11.08 -12.86
N LEU A 49 -2.77 10.15 -12.73
CA LEU A 49 -2.42 9.22 -13.80
C LEU A 49 -3.55 8.22 -14.10
N VAL A 50 -4.25 7.72 -13.08
CA VAL A 50 -5.42 6.85 -13.29
C VAL A 50 -6.52 7.59 -14.04
N TYR A 51 -6.74 8.88 -13.75
CA TYR A 51 -7.77 9.67 -14.43
C TYR A 51 -7.37 10.08 -15.85
N ASN A 52 -6.16 10.63 -16.02
CA ASN A 52 -5.72 11.27 -17.26
C ASN A 52 -4.88 10.38 -18.19
N ASN A 53 -4.18 9.37 -17.68
CA ASN A 53 -3.23 8.55 -18.44
C ASN A 53 -3.19 7.07 -18.00
N TYR A 54 -4.36 6.44 -17.93
CA TYR A 54 -4.48 5.06 -17.45
C TYR A 54 -3.66 4.06 -18.28
N ASN A 55 -3.60 4.25 -19.60
CA ASN A 55 -2.84 3.38 -20.49
C ASN A 55 -1.33 3.46 -20.23
N GLY A 56 -0.78 4.67 -20.05
CA GLY A 56 0.63 4.85 -19.72
C GLY A 56 0.98 4.26 -18.35
N LEU A 57 0.08 4.40 -17.38
CA LEU A 57 0.26 3.85 -16.02
C LEU A 57 0.27 2.31 -16.01
N THR A 58 -0.57 1.68 -16.84
CA THR A 58 -0.75 0.22 -16.86
C THR A 58 0.20 -0.51 -17.80
N LYS A 59 0.84 0.20 -18.73
CA LYS A 59 1.77 -0.36 -19.71
C LYS A 59 3.08 0.44 -19.76
N PRO A 60 3.83 0.53 -18.65
CA PRO A 60 5.08 1.27 -18.63
C PRO A 60 6.17 0.55 -19.44
N ASP A 61 7.02 1.32 -20.12
CA ASP A 61 8.28 0.80 -20.66
C ASP A 61 9.34 0.81 -19.55
N LEU A 62 9.63 -0.37 -19.00
CA LEU A 62 10.63 -0.56 -17.93
C LEU A 62 11.97 -1.09 -18.46
N SER A 63 12.08 -1.32 -19.77
CA SER A 63 13.27 -1.96 -20.37
C SER A 63 14.57 -1.17 -20.16
N LYS A 64 14.44 0.15 -19.98
CA LYS A 64 15.58 1.07 -19.79
C LYS A 64 15.84 1.44 -18.34
N SER A 65 14.94 1.12 -17.41
CA SER A 65 15.01 1.59 -16.02
C SER A 65 15.37 0.50 -15.00
N MET A 66 15.37 -0.78 -15.41
CA MET A 66 15.71 -1.90 -14.53
C MET A 66 16.21 -3.13 -15.31
N LYS A 67 16.78 -4.10 -14.58
CA LYS A 67 17.23 -5.38 -15.14
C LYS A 67 16.06 -6.14 -15.76
N ALA A 68 16.31 -6.94 -16.79
CA ALA A 68 15.26 -7.65 -17.54
C ALA A 68 14.35 -8.50 -16.64
N ASP A 69 14.91 -9.24 -15.68
CA ASP A 69 14.13 -10.08 -14.76
C ASP A 69 13.24 -9.25 -13.82
N ASP A 70 13.77 -8.15 -13.28
CA ASP A 70 13.03 -7.22 -12.43
C ASP A 70 11.92 -6.50 -13.24
N ALA A 71 12.21 -6.10 -14.49
CA ALA A 71 11.24 -5.52 -15.41
C ALA A 71 10.07 -6.49 -15.65
N ASN A 72 10.39 -7.75 -15.96
CA ASN A 72 9.39 -8.78 -16.18
C ASN A 72 8.54 -9.04 -14.93
N ALA A 73 9.17 -9.07 -13.75
CA ALA A 73 8.47 -9.23 -12.48
C ALA A 73 7.54 -8.03 -12.18
N ALA A 74 8.01 -6.81 -12.41
CA ALA A 74 7.24 -5.58 -12.24
C ALA A 74 6.04 -5.54 -13.20
N ILE A 75 6.25 -5.82 -14.49
CA ILE A 75 5.17 -5.88 -15.50
C ILE A 75 4.14 -6.95 -15.12
N LYS A 76 4.58 -8.14 -14.69
CA LYS A 76 3.66 -9.19 -14.23
C LYS A 76 2.85 -8.75 -13.02
N ASN A 77 3.47 -8.03 -12.08
CA ASN A 77 2.80 -7.50 -10.90
C ASN A 77 1.79 -6.40 -11.26
N ILE A 78 2.12 -5.48 -12.16
CA ILE A 78 1.20 -4.47 -12.71
C ILE A 78 0.01 -5.14 -13.39
N ASN A 79 0.26 -6.14 -14.25
CA ASN A 79 -0.81 -6.91 -14.90
C ASN A 79 -1.73 -7.60 -13.89
N ARG A 80 -1.19 -8.07 -12.76
CA ARG A 80 -2.01 -8.63 -11.67
C ARG A 80 -2.91 -7.56 -11.05
N VAL A 81 -2.42 -6.34 -10.85
CA VAL A 81 -3.23 -5.22 -10.34
C VAL A 81 -4.38 -4.93 -11.30
N VAL A 82 -4.10 -4.76 -12.59
CA VAL A 82 -5.10 -4.44 -13.63
C VAL A 82 -6.13 -5.56 -13.80
N LYS A 83 -5.72 -6.83 -13.61
CA LYS A 83 -6.65 -7.96 -13.59
C LYS A 83 -7.58 -7.94 -12.37
N THR A 84 -7.12 -7.37 -11.26
CA THR A 84 -7.85 -7.37 -9.98
C THR A 84 -8.78 -6.16 -9.86
N TYR A 85 -8.34 -5.00 -10.35
CA TYR A 85 -9.04 -3.72 -10.20
C TYR A 85 -9.16 -3.03 -11.56
N ASP A 86 -10.38 -2.68 -11.93
CA ASP A 86 -10.62 -1.81 -13.09
C ASP A 86 -10.22 -0.36 -12.77
N GLN A 87 -10.21 0.49 -13.81
CA GLN A 87 -9.83 1.90 -13.66
C GLN A 87 -10.72 2.63 -12.63
N LYS A 88 -12.00 2.30 -12.56
CA LYS A 88 -12.95 2.94 -11.62
C LYS A 88 -12.62 2.59 -10.17
N ALA A 89 -12.34 1.32 -9.88
CA ALA A 89 -11.92 0.86 -8.56
C ALA A 89 -10.58 1.49 -8.14
N LEU A 90 -9.62 1.58 -9.06
CA LEU A 90 -8.34 2.24 -8.80
C LEU A 90 -8.52 3.73 -8.50
N LEU A 91 -9.35 4.44 -9.28
CA LEU A 91 -9.61 5.87 -9.07
C LEU A 91 -10.32 6.11 -7.74
N ALA A 92 -11.37 5.34 -7.44
CA ALA A 92 -12.11 5.45 -6.19
C ALA A 92 -11.22 5.16 -4.97
N GLY A 93 -10.39 4.11 -5.06
CA GLY A 93 -9.42 3.79 -4.02
C GLY A 93 -8.39 4.90 -3.81
N ALA A 94 -7.87 5.48 -4.91
CA ALA A 94 -6.90 6.56 -4.85
C ALA A 94 -7.48 7.82 -4.20
N ILE A 95 -8.70 8.22 -4.60
CA ILE A 95 -9.42 9.35 -3.97
C ILE A 95 -9.59 9.10 -2.47
N TRP A 96 -10.11 7.93 -2.10
CA TRP A 96 -10.36 7.62 -0.69
C TRP A 96 -9.07 7.64 0.14
N LEU A 97 -7.99 7.05 -0.38
CA LEU A 97 -6.71 7.02 0.32
C LEU A 97 -6.11 8.42 0.46
N ASP A 98 -6.17 9.25 -0.58
CA ASP A 98 -5.67 10.63 -0.55
C ASP A 98 -6.37 11.46 0.54
N GLU A 99 -7.71 11.40 0.58
CA GLU A 99 -8.51 12.08 1.59
C GLU A 99 -8.24 11.55 3.01
N LEU A 100 -8.12 10.22 3.16
CA LEU A 100 -7.78 9.62 4.45
C LEU A 100 -6.41 10.12 4.95
N ILE A 101 -5.39 10.09 4.10
CA ILE A 101 -4.04 10.52 4.47
C ILE A 101 -4.04 12.01 4.80
N GLY A 102 -4.78 12.85 4.06
CA GLY A 102 -4.98 14.25 4.38
C GLY A 102 -5.54 14.48 5.80
N GLN A 103 -6.49 13.65 6.23
CA GLN A 103 -7.07 13.74 7.58
C GLN A 103 -6.17 13.15 8.69
N VAL A 104 -5.30 12.21 8.35
CA VAL A 104 -4.42 11.52 9.30
C VAL A 104 -3.14 12.30 9.54
N ASN A 105 -2.60 12.97 8.52
CA ASN A 105 -1.35 13.71 8.58
C ASN A 105 -1.50 15.14 9.13
N THR A 106 -2.61 15.48 9.79
CA THR A 106 -2.86 16.84 10.31
C THR A 106 -1.95 17.26 11.46
N ILE A 107 -1.40 16.31 12.24
CA ILE A 107 -0.54 16.60 13.40
C ILE A 107 0.94 16.39 13.08
N ASN A 108 1.25 15.32 12.35
CA ASN A 108 2.61 15.03 11.90
C ASN A 108 2.61 14.87 10.37
N PRO A 109 2.84 15.97 9.62
CA PRO A 109 2.88 15.95 8.16
C PRO A 109 4.09 15.20 7.58
N SER A 110 5.18 15.08 8.34
CA SER A 110 6.41 14.36 7.93
C SER A 110 6.37 12.86 8.24
N LYS A 111 5.21 12.34 8.64
CA LYS A 111 4.98 10.92 8.90
C LYS A 111 5.30 10.08 7.65
N LYS A 112 6.12 9.05 7.83
CA LYS A 112 6.42 8.08 6.77
C LYS A 112 5.25 7.13 6.58
N LEU A 113 4.81 6.95 5.33
CA LEU A 113 3.82 5.94 4.99
C LEU A 113 4.55 4.75 4.35
N ILE A 114 4.49 3.60 5.01
CA ILE A 114 5.25 2.42 4.59
C ILE A 114 4.28 1.33 4.20
N PHE A 115 4.43 0.76 3.01
CA PHE A 115 3.75 -0.42 2.56
C PHE A 115 4.62 -1.68 2.79
N PRO A 116 4.26 -2.55 3.75
CA PRO A 116 4.86 -3.88 3.84
C PRO A 116 4.20 -4.80 2.81
N ARG A 117 4.99 -5.38 1.91
CA ARG A 117 4.48 -6.23 0.80
C ARG A 117 3.65 -7.42 1.29
N PHE A 118 4.01 -7.97 2.45
CA PHE A 118 3.34 -9.10 3.08
C PHE A 118 2.28 -8.68 4.12
N ALA A 119 1.88 -7.41 4.18
CA ALA A 119 0.87 -6.97 5.15
C ALA A 119 -0.50 -7.66 4.98
N TYR A 120 -0.79 -8.25 3.81
CA TYR A 120 -2.03 -8.97 3.55
C TYR A 120 -2.21 -10.23 4.43
N VAL A 121 -1.14 -10.81 4.97
CA VAL A 121 -1.25 -11.91 5.97
C VAL A 121 -1.36 -11.40 7.40
N GLY A 122 -1.10 -10.11 7.64
CA GLY A 122 -1.00 -9.54 8.99
C GLY A 122 -2.28 -9.71 9.82
N TRP A 123 -3.46 -9.59 9.20
CA TRP A 123 -4.73 -9.76 9.90
C TRP A 123 -4.98 -11.24 10.30
N ILE A 124 -4.58 -12.20 9.46
CA ILE A 124 -4.69 -13.64 9.77
C ILE A 124 -3.76 -13.98 10.91
N SER A 125 -2.50 -13.58 10.82
CA SER A 125 -1.50 -13.80 11.86
C SER A 125 -1.91 -13.15 13.19
N GLY A 126 -2.44 -11.92 13.14
CA GLY A 126 -2.96 -11.22 14.30
C GLY A 126 -4.13 -11.96 14.95
N TYR A 127 -5.06 -12.48 14.15
CA TYR A 127 -6.17 -13.29 14.65
C TYR A 127 -5.69 -14.58 15.32
N ILE A 128 -4.77 -15.31 14.68
CA ILE A 128 -4.19 -16.54 15.26
C ILE A 128 -3.48 -16.23 16.58
N MET A 129 -2.68 -15.17 16.62
CA MET A 129 -1.95 -14.78 17.82
C MET A 129 -2.89 -14.38 18.96
N ASP A 130 -3.95 -13.62 18.67
CA ASP A 130 -4.97 -13.28 19.66
C ASP A 130 -5.65 -14.55 20.24
N ARG A 131 -5.99 -15.51 19.37
CA ARG A 131 -6.59 -16.78 19.79
C ARG A 131 -5.65 -17.59 20.67
N ILE A 132 -4.38 -17.69 20.30
CA ILE A 132 -3.34 -18.37 21.07
C ILE A 132 -3.16 -17.70 22.44
N ASN A 133 -3.01 -16.38 22.47
CA ASN A 133 -2.83 -15.62 23.72
C ASN A 133 -4.01 -15.79 24.67
N LYS A 134 -5.25 -15.82 24.17
CA LYS A 134 -6.44 -16.08 24.98
C LYS A 134 -6.47 -17.50 25.55
N GLN A 135 -6.02 -18.51 24.80
CA GLN A 135 -5.90 -19.88 25.32
C GLN A 135 -4.85 -19.97 26.43
N TYR A 136 -3.66 -19.41 26.25
CA TYR A 136 -2.61 -19.42 27.27
C TYR A 136 -3.00 -18.65 28.53
N THR A 137 -3.59 -17.46 28.39
CA THR A 137 -4.03 -16.65 29.54
C THR A 137 -5.24 -17.23 30.26
N GLY A 138 -6.11 -17.98 29.57
CA GLY A 138 -7.20 -18.72 30.18
C GLY A 138 -6.70 -19.94 30.98
N LEU A 139 -5.69 -20.64 30.47
CA LEU A 139 -5.04 -21.77 31.17
C LEU A 139 -4.24 -21.33 32.40
N ALA A 140 -3.62 -20.15 32.36
CA ALA A 140 -2.84 -19.60 33.49
C ALA A 140 -3.71 -19.02 34.63
N LYS A 141 -5.03 -18.94 34.46
CA LYS A 141 -5.98 -18.42 35.46
C LYS A 141 -6.78 -19.51 36.18
N ASN A 142 -6.60 -20.77 35.80
CA ASN A 142 -7.15 -21.95 36.47
C ASN A 142 -6.01 -22.72 37.15
#